data_AF-A5YS78-F1
#
_entry.id   AF-A5YS78-F1
#
_cell.length_a   1.000
_cell.length_b   1.000
_cell.length_c   1.000
_cell.angle_alpha   90.00
_cell.angle_beta   90.00
_cell.angle_gamma   90.00
#
_symmetry.space_group_name_H-M   'P 1'
#
loop_
_entity.id
_entity.type
_entity.pdbx_description
1 polymer ?
#
loop_
_entity_poly.entity_id
_entity_poly.type
_entity_poly.pdbx_seq_one_letter_code
_entity_poly.pdbx_strand_id
1 'polypeptide(L)'
;MGEFRSHLVSGLSVVSMSEENGSDRSWIAQAHDHSIDAEATAIQEGSAANPRDWPRDAVVSGQMDSEAEYYARLQEAALHAAQSAVTAASTANDNQLIHAIRMYDDLERTANELAERVTEWRLAVEPFSDTDARDIEALASSTPESPAETRLIAVAKQVIKLREERNKESSFIETHASAVCPNLAEMAGPLLAARLLSHAGGLEPLAKTTAGTVQVLGAEDALFAHLNGQASSPKHGIIYIHPAIQQAVESERGSAARALAGKLVIAARVDHYSGEFTPSIHSDLETRMETIHSREAAEE
;
A
#
# COMPACT_ATOMS: atom_id res chain seq x y z
N MET A 1 18.19 -25.80 -55.15
CA MET A 1 16.98 -26.66 -55.27
C MET A 1 16.56 -27.05 -53.86
N GLY A 2 15.28 -26.87 -53.51
CA GLY A 2 14.71 -27.20 -52.20
C GLY A 2 14.49 -25.93 -51.35
N GLU A 3 13.50 -25.11 -51.69
CA GLU A 3 12.10 -25.19 -51.20
C GLU A 3 11.91 -24.56 -49.80
N PHE A 4 11.67 -23.25 -49.82
CA PHE A 4 10.97 -22.50 -48.77
C PHE A 4 9.46 -22.76 -48.91
N ARG A 5 8.85 -23.45 -47.94
CA ARG A 5 7.40 -23.47 -47.61
C ARG A 5 7.27 -23.98 -46.17
N SER A 6 6.75 -23.19 -45.22
CA SER A 6 5.32 -22.96 -44.92
C SER A 6 4.79 -23.93 -43.86
N HIS A 7 4.07 -23.37 -42.86
CA HIS A 7 3.22 -24.00 -41.82
C HIS A 7 3.93 -24.41 -40.50
N LEU A 8 3.50 -24.04 -39.28
CA LEU A 8 2.28 -23.42 -38.78
C LEU A 8 2.58 -22.69 -37.45
N VAL A 9 2.44 -21.36 -37.44
CA VAL A 9 2.00 -20.60 -36.26
C VAL A 9 0.50 -20.42 -36.46
N SER A 10 -0.30 -21.11 -35.65
CA SER A 10 -1.75 -20.99 -35.61
C SER A 10 -2.10 -20.52 -34.19
N GLY A 11 -2.71 -19.34 -34.08
CA GLY A 11 -3.22 -18.86 -32.80
C GLY A 11 -3.12 -17.37 -32.52
N LEU A 12 -2.67 -16.52 -33.45
CA LEU A 12 -2.99 -15.09 -33.42
C LEU A 12 -3.84 -14.78 -34.64
N SER A 13 -5.16 -14.83 -34.45
CA SER A 13 -6.08 -14.22 -35.41
C SER A 13 -5.88 -12.72 -35.30
N VAL A 14 -5.04 -12.18 -36.19
CA VAL A 14 -5.02 -10.77 -36.54
C VAL A 14 -6.45 -10.44 -36.98
N VAL A 15 -7.23 -9.84 -36.08
CA VAL A 15 -8.51 -9.27 -36.43
C VAL A 15 -8.23 -8.15 -37.41
N SER A 16 -8.51 -8.45 -38.66
CA SER A 16 -8.47 -7.55 -39.81
C SER A 16 -9.09 -6.21 -39.44
N MET A 17 -8.28 -5.16 -39.52
CA MET A 17 -8.74 -3.77 -39.60
C MET A 17 -9.70 -3.67 -40.78
N SER A 18 -10.98 -3.67 -40.45
CA SER A 18 -12.08 -3.41 -41.38
C SER A 18 -12.53 -2.00 -41.06
N GLU A 19 -12.00 -1.02 -41.79
CA GLU A 19 -12.65 0.27 -41.96
C GLU A 19 -14.00 0.01 -42.67
N GLU A 20 -15.06 -0.15 -41.88
CA GLU A 20 -16.48 0.07 -42.23
C GLU A 20 -17.37 -0.62 -41.18
N ASN A 21 -17.56 0.06 -40.06
CA ASN A 21 -18.81 0.08 -39.30
C ASN A 21 -18.66 1.20 -38.28
N GLY A 22 -18.88 2.44 -38.73
CA GLY A 22 -19.23 3.51 -37.81
C GLY A 22 -20.51 3.07 -37.12
N SER A 23 -20.42 2.54 -35.91
CA SER A 23 -21.60 2.15 -35.16
C SER A 23 -22.43 3.42 -34.94
N ASP A 24 -23.58 3.50 -35.59
CA ASP A 24 -24.67 4.46 -35.37
C ASP A 24 -25.30 4.34 -33.97
N ARG A 25 -24.51 3.91 -32.98
CA ARG A 25 -24.93 3.69 -31.62
C ARG A 25 -24.24 4.71 -30.73
N SER A 26 -25.04 5.44 -29.96
CA SER A 26 -24.56 6.36 -28.95
C SER A 26 -23.62 5.67 -27.96
N TRP A 27 -22.70 6.43 -27.35
CA TRP A 27 -21.67 5.94 -26.40
C TRP A 27 -22.24 4.98 -25.34
N ILE A 28 -23.43 5.28 -24.84
CA ILE A 28 -24.13 4.52 -23.80
C ILE A 28 -24.98 3.39 -24.40
N ALA A 29 -25.47 3.55 -25.63
CA ALA A 29 -26.36 2.61 -26.30
C ALA A 29 -25.63 1.50 -27.08
N GLN A 30 -24.29 1.42 -26.95
CA GLN A 30 -23.51 0.26 -27.36
C GLN A 30 -23.74 -0.94 -26.42
N ALA A 31 -24.28 -0.71 -25.21
CA ALA A 31 -24.75 -1.75 -24.30
C ALA A 31 -26.01 -2.43 -24.87
N HIS A 32 -25.82 -3.64 -25.41
CA HIS A 32 -26.87 -4.44 -26.07
C HIS A 32 -28.11 -4.74 -25.20
N ASP A 33 -28.02 -4.58 -23.88
CA ASP A 33 -29.08 -4.91 -22.92
C ASP A 33 -29.62 -3.70 -22.15
N HIS A 34 -29.13 -2.47 -22.42
CA HIS A 34 -29.66 -1.26 -21.77
C HIS A 34 -29.66 -1.35 -20.22
N SER A 35 -28.74 -2.16 -19.68
CA SER A 35 -28.50 -2.31 -18.25
C SER A 35 -27.49 -1.25 -17.79
N ILE A 36 -27.75 -0.66 -16.62
CA ILE A 36 -26.87 0.30 -15.97
C ILE A 36 -25.44 -0.26 -15.80
N ASP A 37 -25.30 -1.57 -15.56
CA ASP A 37 -23.98 -2.21 -15.41
C ASP A 37 -23.18 -2.14 -16.72
N ALA A 38 -23.80 -2.49 -17.84
CA ALA A 38 -23.15 -2.49 -19.15
C ALA A 38 -22.82 -1.06 -19.62
N GLU A 39 -23.68 -0.10 -19.29
CA GLU A 39 -23.46 1.32 -19.56
C GLU A 39 -22.32 1.89 -18.70
N ALA A 40 -22.24 1.49 -17.43
CA ALA A 40 -21.14 1.83 -16.55
C ALA A 40 -19.80 1.25 -17.05
N THR A 41 -19.78 0.00 -17.51
CA THR A 41 -18.59 -0.60 -18.15
C THR A 41 -18.18 0.18 -19.40
N ALA A 42 -19.14 0.58 -20.25
CA ALA A 42 -18.86 1.40 -21.42
C ALA A 42 -18.27 2.78 -21.06
N ILE A 43 -18.67 3.38 -19.93
CA ILE A 43 -18.08 4.61 -19.41
C ILE A 43 -16.65 4.40 -18.92
N GLN A 44 -16.36 3.25 -18.29
CA GLN A 44 -15.04 2.96 -17.70
C GLN A 44 -14.00 2.56 -18.75
N GLU A 45 -14.39 1.73 -19.72
CA GLU A 45 -13.46 1.07 -20.67
C GLU A 45 -13.58 1.62 -22.09
N GLY A 46 -14.69 2.29 -22.40
CA GLY A 46 -14.97 2.82 -23.73
C GLY A 46 -14.00 3.92 -24.16
N SER A 47 -13.70 3.97 -25.45
CA SER A 47 -12.93 5.05 -26.07
C SER A 47 -13.57 5.45 -27.40
N ALA A 48 -13.44 6.72 -27.78
CA ALA A 48 -13.82 7.21 -29.10
C ALA A 48 -12.67 7.98 -29.71
N ALA A 49 -12.43 7.73 -31.00
CA ALA A 49 -11.37 8.39 -31.74
C ALA A 49 -11.59 9.90 -31.87
N ASN A 50 -12.84 10.37 -31.88
CA ASN A 50 -13.20 11.77 -32.01
C ASN A 50 -14.41 12.14 -31.14
N PRO A 51 -14.49 13.38 -30.64
CA PRO A 51 -15.70 13.91 -30.01
C PRO A 51 -16.90 13.85 -30.97
N ARG A 52 -18.07 13.41 -30.49
CA ARG A 52 -19.33 13.36 -31.24
C ARG A 52 -20.48 13.91 -30.41
N ASP A 53 -21.55 14.33 -31.07
CA ASP A 53 -22.79 14.77 -30.43
C ASP A 53 -23.65 13.55 -30.04
N TRP A 54 -23.16 12.78 -29.07
CA TRP A 54 -23.76 11.52 -28.63
C TRP A 54 -25.22 11.60 -28.18
N PRO A 55 -25.68 12.68 -27.48
CA PRO A 55 -27.09 12.84 -27.15
C PRO A 55 -27.96 12.95 -28.40
N ARG A 56 -27.54 13.78 -29.36
CA ARG A 56 -28.29 13.98 -30.60
C ARG A 56 -28.30 12.72 -31.47
N ASP A 57 -27.15 12.06 -31.60
CA ASP A 57 -27.03 10.79 -32.32
C ASP A 57 -27.94 9.71 -31.70
N ALA A 58 -28.08 9.68 -30.36
CA ALA A 58 -28.98 8.75 -29.67
C ALA A 58 -30.46 8.98 -29.99
N VAL A 59 -30.88 10.24 -30.09
CA VAL A 59 -32.28 10.60 -30.43
C VAL A 59 -32.57 10.33 -31.91
N VAL A 60 -31.66 10.71 -32.81
CA VAL A 60 -31.83 10.51 -34.27
C VAL A 60 -31.87 9.04 -34.64
N SER A 61 -31.07 8.20 -33.96
CA SER A 61 -31.08 6.74 -34.16
C SER A 61 -32.25 6.03 -33.49
N GLY A 62 -33.10 6.76 -32.74
CA GLY A 62 -34.27 6.21 -32.03
C GLY A 62 -33.91 5.37 -30.80
N GLN A 63 -32.70 5.53 -30.26
CA GLN A 63 -32.25 4.83 -29.06
C GLN A 63 -32.75 5.48 -27.77
N MET A 64 -33.09 6.78 -27.82
CA MET A 64 -33.68 7.55 -26.73
C MET A 64 -34.80 8.42 -27.29
N ASP A 65 -35.84 8.69 -26.50
CA ASP A 65 -36.95 9.55 -26.88
C ASP A 65 -36.57 11.03 -26.86
N SER A 66 -35.57 11.41 -26.05
CA SER A 66 -35.09 12.79 -25.96
C SER A 66 -33.65 12.90 -25.46
N GLU A 67 -33.00 14.06 -25.71
CA GLU A 67 -31.69 14.36 -25.12
C GLU A 67 -31.76 14.41 -23.58
N ALA A 68 -32.89 14.83 -23.01
CA ALA A 68 -33.09 14.86 -21.57
C ALA A 68 -33.07 13.45 -20.95
N GLU A 69 -33.71 12.48 -21.61
CA GLU A 69 -33.65 11.07 -21.22
C GLU A 69 -32.21 10.53 -21.33
N TYR A 70 -31.52 10.85 -22.43
CA TYR A 70 -30.11 10.48 -22.60
C TYR A 70 -29.23 10.98 -21.45
N TYR A 71 -29.35 12.27 -21.07
CA TYR A 71 -28.57 12.82 -19.97
C TYR A 71 -28.93 12.24 -18.61
N ALA A 72 -30.22 11.97 -18.34
CA ALA A 72 -30.64 11.34 -17.10
C ALA A 72 -30.01 9.94 -16.96
N ARG A 73 -30.02 9.18 -18.05
CA ARG A 73 -29.42 7.85 -18.10
C ARG A 73 -27.89 7.87 -18.01
N LEU A 74 -27.25 8.82 -18.70
CA LEU A 74 -25.81 9.05 -18.57
C LEU A 74 -25.42 9.38 -17.13
N GLN A 75 -26.21 10.21 -16.46
CA GLN A 75 -25.97 10.55 -15.06
C GLN A 75 -26.05 9.31 -14.17
N GLU A 76 -27.07 8.47 -14.35
CA GLU A 76 -27.25 7.23 -13.59
C GLU A 76 -26.09 6.25 -13.82
N ALA A 77 -25.75 5.97 -15.08
CA ALA A 77 -24.64 5.10 -15.43
C ALA A 77 -23.27 5.64 -14.96
N ALA A 78 -23.05 6.96 -15.03
CA ALA A 78 -21.83 7.59 -14.53
C ALA A 78 -21.71 7.50 -13.01
N LEU A 79 -22.82 7.69 -12.28
CA LEU A 79 -22.85 7.50 -10.83
C LEU A 79 -22.57 6.04 -10.46
N HIS A 80 -23.16 5.10 -11.18
CA HIS A 80 -22.90 3.67 -10.97
C HIS A 80 -21.44 3.31 -11.26
N ALA A 81 -20.89 3.75 -12.41
CA ALA A 81 -19.49 3.57 -12.76
C ALA A 81 -18.54 4.16 -11.71
N ALA A 82 -18.85 5.35 -11.21
CA ALA A 82 -18.05 5.99 -10.16
C ALA A 82 -18.11 5.20 -8.84
N GLN A 83 -19.29 4.74 -8.43
CA GLN A 83 -19.45 3.92 -7.23
C GLN A 83 -18.72 2.58 -7.34
N SER A 84 -18.82 1.91 -8.49
CA SER A 84 -18.14 0.64 -8.76
C SER A 84 -16.62 0.82 -8.78
N ALA A 85 -16.11 1.88 -9.42
CA ALA A 85 -14.69 2.20 -9.42
C ALA A 85 -14.16 2.53 -8.01
N VAL A 86 -14.89 3.32 -7.22
CA VAL A 86 -14.54 3.63 -5.83
C VAL A 86 -14.54 2.37 -4.97
N THR A 87 -15.55 1.52 -5.13
CA THR A 87 -15.64 0.26 -4.37
C THR A 87 -14.47 -0.66 -4.70
N ALA A 88 -14.16 -0.85 -5.99
CA ALA A 88 -13.01 -1.65 -6.42
C ALA A 88 -11.69 -1.08 -5.88
N ALA A 89 -11.50 0.23 -5.94
CA ALA A 89 -10.32 0.88 -5.38
C ALA A 89 -10.25 0.68 -3.86
N SER A 90 -11.31 0.97 -3.10
CA SER A 90 -11.32 0.85 -1.63
C SER A 90 -11.17 -0.60 -1.13
N THR A 91 -11.63 -1.57 -1.91
CA THR A 91 -11.53 -3.00 -1.57
C THR A 91 -10.25 -3.65 -2.09
N ALA A 92 -9.39 -2.91 -2.81
CA ALA A 92 -8.10 -3.40 -3.24
C ALA A 92 -7.27 -3.88 -2.03
N ASN A 93 -6.62 -5.02 -2.18
CA ASN A 93 -5.95 -5.69 -1.06
C ASN A 93 -4.80 -4.85 -0.46
N ASP A 94 -4.14 -4.00 -1.26
CA ASP A 94 -3.13 -3.06 -0.79
C ASP A 94 -3.73 -1.94 0.08
N ASN A 95 -4.95 -1.48 -0.22
CA ASN A 95 -5.67 -0.54 0.64
C ASN A 95 -6.03 -1.13 2.01
N GLN A 96 -6.38 -2.43 2.06
CA GLN A 96 -6.60 -3.10 3.35
C GLN A 96 -5.32 -3.18 4.18
N LEU A 97 -4.16 -3.40 3.54
CA LEU A 97 -2.86 -3.34 4.22
C LEU A 97 -2.54 -1.95 4.78
N ILE A 98 -2.88 -0.89 4.03
CA ILE A 98 -2.71 0.50 4.50
C ILE A 98 -3.54 0.77 5.75
N HIS A 99 -4.79 0.29 5.79
CA HIS A 99 -5.62 0.43 6.98
C HIS A 99 -5.09 -0.39 8.17
N ALA A 100 -4.69 -1.63 7.93
CA ALA A 100 -4.15 -2.51 8.97
C ALA A 100 -2.87 -1.93 9.61
N ILE A 101 -1.92 -1.42 8.82
CA ILE A 101 -0.69 -0.85 9.38
C ILE A 101 -0.93 0.44 10.18
N ARG A 102 -1.86 1.29 9.73
CA ARG A 102 -2.26 2.48 10.49
C ARG A 102 -2.92 2.09 11.81
N MET A 103 -3.79 1.08 11.79
CA MET A 103 -4.40 0.54 13.01
C MET A 103 -3.35 -0.06 13.94
N TYR A 104 -2.40 -0.83 13.41
CA TYR A 104 -1.27 -1.38 14.17
C TYR A 104 -0.49 -0.26 14.89
N ASP A 105 -0.13 0.81 14.17
CA ASP A 105 0.64 1.92 14.73
C ASP A 105 -0.18 2.71 15.80
N ASP A 106 -1.48 2.91 15.57
CA ASP A 106 -2.38 3.58 16.54
C ASP A 106 -2.61 2.74 17.81
N LEU A 107 -2.75 1.41 17.66
CA LEU A 107 -2.87 0.48 18.79
C LEU A 107 -1.59 0.48 19.61
N GLU A 108 -0.42 0.41 18.96
CA GLU A 108 0.88 0.45 19.63
C GLU A 108 1.08 1.75 20.41
N ARG A 109 0.82 2.91 19.77
CA ARG A 109 0.91 4.22 20.42
C ARG A 109 -0.05 4.32 21.61
N THR A 110 -1.32 3.98 21.42
CA THR A 110 -2.33 4.09 22.48
C THR A 110 -2.03 3.15 23.65
N ALA A 111 -1.58 1.93 23.37
CA ALA A 111 -1.19 0.98 24.41
C ALA A 111 0.00 1.51 25.23
N ASN A 112 0.99 2.11 24.58
CA ASN A 112 2.18 2.67 25.25
C ASN A 112 1.82 3.90 26.10
N GLU A 113 1.05 4.85 25.55
CA GLU A 113 0.59 6.03 26.30
C GLU A 113 -0.20 5.61 27.55
N LEU A 114 -1.11 4.64 27.44
CA LEU A 114 -1.86 4.13 28.58
C LEU A 114 -0.98 3.33 29.57
N ALA A 115 -0.02 2.55 29.08
CA ALA A 115 0.92 1.82 29.94
C ALA A 115 1.76 2.77 30.80
N GLU A 116 2.20 3.90 30.23
CA GLU A 116 2.91 4.96 30.97
C GLU A 116 2.01 5.54 32.07
N ARG A 117 0.74 5.88 31.75
CA ARG A 117 -0.20 6.42 32.75
C ARG A 117 -0.54 5.41 33.85
N VAL A 118 -0.67 4.13 33.51
CA VAL A 118 -0.85 3.05 34.48
C VAL A 118 0.36 2.94 35.40
N THR A 119 1.57 2.99 34.84
CA THR A 119 2.82 2.93 35.60
C THR A 119 2.91 4.09 36.59
N GLU A 120 2.66 5.31 36.13
CA GLU A 120 2.65 6.51 36.99
C GLU A 120 1.61 6.42 38.11
N TRP A 121 0.38 6.00 37.78
CA TRP A 121 -0.69 5.88 38.77
C TRP A 121 -0.37 4.76 39.79
N ARG A 122 0.18 3.64 39.34
CA ARG A 122 0.63 2.57 40.24
C ARG A 122 1.67 3.06 41.24
N LEU A 123 2.67 3.84 40.80
CA LEU A 123 3.67 4.42 41.71
C LEU A 123 3.06 5.37 42.75
N ALA A 124 1.96 6.04 42.43
CA ALA A 124 1.26 6.89 43.39
C ALA A 124 0.43 6.09 44.43
N VAL A 125 -0.08 4.92 44.04
CA VAL A 125 -0.87 4.04 44.92
C VAL A 125 0.02 3.12 45.76
N GLU A 126 1.09 2.61 45.16
CA GLU A 126 2.03 1.63 45.74
C GLU A 126 3.49 2.14 45.66
N PRO A 127 3.85 3.25 46.33
CA PRO A 127 5.15 3.90 46.19
C PRO A 127 6.35 3.04 46.67
N PHE A 128 6.10 2.00 47.46
CA PHE A 128 7.13 1.11 48.01
C PHE A 128 6.95 -0.35 47.58
N SER A 129 6.31 -0.58 46.42
CA SER A 129 6.20 -1.92 45.84
C SER A 129 7.58 -2.44 45.38
N ASP A 130 7.92 -3.66 45.76
CA ASP A 130 9.10 -4.38 45.24
C ASP A 130 8.92 -4.85 43.79
N THR A 131 7.68 -4.83 43.27
CA THR A 131 7.38 -5.20 41.89
C THR A 131 7.64 -4.02 40.96
N ASP A 132 8.27 -4.26 39.80
CA ASP A 132 8.45 -3.23 38.77
C ASP A 132 7.09 -2.67 38.37
N ALA A 133 6.91 -1.35 38.53
CA ALA A 133 5.66 -0.68 38.22
C ALA A 133 5.29 -0.79 36.73
N ARG A 134 6.28 -1.07 35.87
CA ARG A 134 6.11 -1.30 34.42
C ARG A 134 5.59 -2.70 34.07
N ASP A 135 5.53 -3.61 35.03
CA ASP A 135 4.95 -4.94 34.83
C ASP A 135 3.41 -4.85 34.85
N ILE A 136 2.86 -4.51 33.67
CA ILE A 136 1.41 -4.32 33.45
C ILE A 136 0.68 -5.67 33.55
N GLU A 137 1.32 -6.75 33.12
CA GLU A 137 0.78 -8.11 33.14
C GLU A 137 0.60 -8.63 34.57
N ALA A 138 1.60 -8.42 35.44
CA ALA A 138 1.49 -8.73 36.85
C ALA A 138 0.40 -7.90 37.53
N LEU A 139 0.33 -6.59 37.25
CA LEU A 139 -0.72 -5.72 37.78
C LEU A 139 -2.12 -6.15 37.31
N ALA A 140 -2.30 -6.47 36.03
CA ALA A 140 -3.60 -6.90 35.51
C ALA A 140 -4.10 -8.21 36.14
N SER A 141 -3.17 -9.03 36.65
CA SER A 141 -3.45 -10.30 37.31
C SER A 141 -3.56 -10.19 38.84
N SER A 142 -3.30 -9.01 39.41
CA SER A 142 -3.33 -8.82 40.86
C SER A 142 -4.76 -8.75 41.40
N THR A 143 -4.89 -8.96 42.72
CA THR A 143 -6.16 -8.78 43.43
C THR A 143 -6.23 -7.35 43.94
N PRO A 144 -7.30 -6.59 43.65
CA PRO A 144 -7.44 -5.24 44.17
C PRO A 144 -7.69 -5.24 45.68
N GLU A 145 -6.95 -4.45 46.42
CA GLU A 145 -7.13 -4.17 47.85
C GLU A 145 -7.87 -2.85 48.09
N SER A 146 -7.92 -1.97 47.09
CA SER A 146 -8.60 -0.67 47.17
C SER A 146 -9.50 -0.36 45.94
N PRO A 147 -10.45 0.58 46.08
CA PRO A 147 -11.22 1.09 44.93
C PRO A 147 -10.33 1.73 43.85
N ALA A 148 -9.21 2.34 44.25
CA ALA A 148 -8.24 2.92 43.33
C ALA A 148 -7.53 1.82 42.53
N GLU A 149 -7.03 0.78 43.19
CA GLU A 149 -6.44 -0.40 42.53
C GLU A 149 -7.43 -1.10 41.61
N THR A 150 -8.69 -1.21 42.01
CA THR A 150 -9.74 -1.79 41.16
C THR A 150 -9.82 -1.07 39.81
N ARG A 151 -9.74 0.27 39.80
CA ARG A 151 -9.74 1.05 38.56
C ARG A 151 -8.41 0.96 37.82
N LEU A 152 -7.29 0.98 38.52
CA LEU A 152 -5.95 0.83 37.95
C LEU A 152 -5.80 -0.50 37.19
N ILE A 153 -6.16 -1.62 37.84
CA ILE A 153 -6.14 -2.97 37.25
C ILE A 153 -7.07 -3.05 36.03
N ALA A 154 -8.23 -2.39 36.07
CA ALA A 154 -9.14 -2.36 34.92
C ALA A 154 -8.51 -1.67 33.70
N VAL A 155 -7.78 -0.57 33.89
CA VAL A 155 -7.05 0.10 32.80
C VAL A 155 -5.86 -0.75 32.33
N ALA A 156 -5.11 -1.38 33.25
CA ALA A 156 -4.04 -2.31 32.90
C ALA A 156 -4.52 -3.46 32.00
N LYS A 157 -5.70 -4.04 32.31
CA LYS A 157 -6.35 -5.04 31.45
C LYS A 157 -6.71 -4.49 30.06
N GLN A 158 -7.08 -3.22 29.95
CA GLN A 158 -7.35 -2.60 28.65
C GLN A 158 -6.07 -2.42 27.83
N VAL A 159 -4.95 -2.06 28.47
CA VAL A 159 -3.62 -2.00 27.82
C VAL A 159 -3.26 -3.36 27.23
N ILE A 160 -3.43 -4.45 27.99
CA ILE A 160 -3.16 -5.80 27.51
C ILE A 160 -4.02 -6.13 26.29
N LYS A 161 -5.32 -5.84 26.33
CA LYS A 161 -6.21 -6.05 25.17
C LYS A 161 -5.75 -5.26 23.93
N LEU A 162 -5.31 -4.02 24.09
CA LEU A 162 -4.79 -3.24 22.96
C LEU A 162 -3.51 -3.87 22.38
N ARG A 163 -2.61 -4.37 23.23
CA ARG A 163 -1.41 -5.12 22.79
C ARG A 163 -1.79 -6.42 22.06
N GLU A 164 -2.82 -7.12 22.52
CA GLU A 164 -3.35 -8.33 21.87
C GLU A 164 -3.93 -8.02 20.49
N GLU A 165 -4.77 -6.98 20.36
CA GLU A 165 -5.30 -6.54 19.07
C GLU A 165 -4.17 -6.11 18.12
N ARG A 166 -3.16 -5.39 18.62
CA ARG A 166 -1.97 -5.01 17.86
C ARG A 166 -1.27 -6.23 17.27
N ASN A 167 -1.12 -7.31 18.05
CA ASN A 167 -0.50 -8.55 17.58
C ASN A 167 -1.36 -9.25 16.50
N LYS A 168 -2.69 -9.15 16.59
CA LYS A 168 -3.59 -9.66 15.54
C LYS A 168 -3.44 -8.87 14.24
N GLU A 169 -3.33 -7.54 14.31
CA GLU A 169 -3.03 -6.71 13.15
C GLU A 169 -1.67 -7.06 12.54
N SER A 170 -0.64 -7.30 13.35
CA SER A 170 0.67 -7.78 12.85
C SER A 170 0.53 -9.08 12.06
N SER A 171 -0.19 -10.06 12.61
CA SER A 171 -0.41 -11.36 11.97
C SER A 171 -1.20 -11.23 10.66
N PHE A 172 -2.18 -10.33 10.64
CA PHE A 172 -2.94 -9.99 9.45
C PHE A 172 -2.03 -9.39 8.37
N ILE A 173 -1.20 -8.42 8.73
CA ILE A 173 -0.23 -7.76 7.83
C ILE A 173 0.77 -8.77 7.27
N GLU A 174 1.33 -9.66 8.10
CA GLU A 174 2.27 -10.71 7.67
C GLU A 174 1.69 -11.60 6.58
N THR A 175 0.45 -12.04 6.77
CA THR A 175 -0.25 -12.91 5.81
C THR A 175 -0.61 -12.15 4.53
N HIS A 176 -1.16 -10.94 4.65
CA HIS A 176 -1.68 -10.19 3.51
C HIS A 176 -0.58 -9.52 2.69
N ALA A 177 0.50 -9.03 3.31
CA ALA A 177 1.61 -8.43 2.59
C ALA A 177 2.29 -9.46 1.67
N SER A 178 2.46 -10.69 2.17
CA SER A 178 3.01 -11.80 1.38
C SER A 178 2.13 -12.19 0.18
N ALA A 179 0.81 -11.95 0.27
CA ALA A 179 -0.12 -12.21 -0.82
C ALA A 179 -0.20 -11.06 -1.84
N VAL A 180 -0.06 -9.81 -1.38
CA VAL A 180 -0.23 -8.60 -2.21
C VAL A 180 1.08 -8.15 -2.86
N CYS A 181 2.16 -8.17 -2.10
CA CYS A 181 3.47 -7.70 -2.53
C CYS A 181 4.58 -8.67 -2.08
N PRO A 182 4.59 -9.91 -2.61
CA PRO A 182 5.48 -10.97 -2.15
C PRO A 182 6.97 -10.59 -2.21
N ASN A 183 7.41 -9.86 -3.24
CA ASN A 183 8.82 -9.45 -3.36
C ASN A 183 9.17 -8.35 -2.35
N LEU A 184 8.30 -7.34 -2.19
CA LEU A 184 8.51 -6.25 -1.25
C LEU A 184 8.47 -6.74 0.20
N ALA A 185 7.52 -7.62 0.54
CA ALA A 185 7.36 -8.21 1.86
C ALA A 185 8.57 -9.07 2.25
N GLU A 186 9.07 -9.90 1.34
CA GLU A 186 10.29 -10.69 1.57
C GLU A 186 11.52 -9.79 1.74
N MET A 187 11.62 -8.70 0.97
CA MET A 187 12.80 -7.82 0.99
C MET A 187 12.84 -6.89 2.20
N ALA A 188 11.70 -6.32 2.60
CA ALA A 188 11.62 -5.31 3.66
C ALA A 188 11.18 -5.89 5.01
N GLY A 189 10.56 -7.07 5.00
CA GLY A 189 9.67 -7.53 6.07
C GLY A 189 8.23 -6.98 5.89
N PRO A 190 7.19 -7.73 6.28
CA PRO A 190 5.79 -7.35 6.06
C PRO A 190 5.38 -6.00 6.64
N LEU A 191 5.80 -5.68 7.87
CA LEU A 191 5.45 -4.41 8.53
C LEU A 191 6.05 -3.21 7.80
N LEU A 192 7.33 -3.28 7.41
CA LEU A 192 7.97 -2.19 6.68
C LEU A 192 7.40 -2.06 5.26
N ALA A 193 7.11 -3.17 4.58
CA ALA A 193 6.42 -3.17 3.29
C ALA A 193 5.06 -2.46 3.40
N ALA A 194 4.24 -2.80 4.40
CA ALA A 194 2.95 -2.15 4.62
C ALA A 194 3.10 -0.65 4.94
N ARG A 195 4.10 -0.26 5.74
CA ARG A 195 4.39 1.17 5.98
C ARG A 195 4.79 1.91 4.70
N LEU A 196 5.63 1.32 3.86
CA LEU A 196 6.00 1.89 2.55
C LEU A 196 4.76 2.11 1.67
N LEU A 197 3.85 1.13 1.60
CA LEU A 197 2.58 1.26 0.89
C LEU A 197 1.72 2.39 1.47
N SER A 198 1.62 2.48 2.80
CA SER A 198 0.85 3.53 3.49
C SER A 198 1.38 4.94 3.21
N HIS A 199 2.71 5.11 3.18
CA HIS A 199 3.34 6.38 2.84
C HIS A 199 3.22 6.74 1.35
N ALA A 200 3.34 5.75 0.46
CA ALA A 200 3.22 5.97 -0.99
C ALA A 200 1.76 6.16 -1.46
N GLY A 201 0.79 5.66 -0.71
CA GLY A 201 -0.62 5.66 -1.06
C GLY A 201 -1.07 4.45 -1.89
N GLY A 202 -0.36 3.33 -1.78
CA GLY A 202 -0.68 2.07 -2.49
C GLY A 202 0.52 1.47 -3.22
N LEU A 203 0.32 0.28 -3.78
CA LEU A 203 1.38 -0.44 -4.49
C LEU A 203 1.73 0.20 -5.83
N GLU A 204 0.73 0.65 -6.59
CA GLU A 204 0.92 1.33 -7.87
C GLU A 204 1.71 2.66 -7.72
N PRO A 205 1.32 3.59 -6.81
CA PRO A 205 2.13 4.79 -6.55
C PRO A 205 3.57 4.48 -6.12
N LEU A 206 3.77 3.44 -5.30
CA LEU A 206 5.11 3.03 -4.87
C LEU A 206 5.95 2.53 -6.07
N ALA A 207 5.37 1.72 -6.96
CA ALA A 207 6.04 1.22 -8.16
C ALA A 207 6.47 2.35 -9.13
N LYS A 208 5.67 3.42 -9.22
CA LYS A 208 5.94 4.60 -10.06
C LYS A 208 6.95 5.57 -9.45
N THR A 209 7.24 5.44 -8.16
CA THR A 209 8.18 6.30 -7.41
C THR A 209 9.66 6.01 -7.75
N THR A 210 10.55 6.94 -7.39
CA THR A 210 12.01 6.81 -7.55
C THR A 210 12.69 6.28 -6.29
N ALA A 211 13.86 5.66 -6.45
CA ALA A 211 14.67 5.19 -5.32
C ALA A 211 15.06 6.31 -4.34
N GLY A 212 15.36 7.51 -4.84
CA GLY A 212 15.69 8.66 -4.00
C GLY A 212 14.53 9.10 -3.13
N THR A 213 13.30 9.03 -3.63
CA THR A 213 12.09 9.30 -2.84
C THR A 213 11.89 8.21 -1.80
N VAL A 214 11.94 6.92 -2.18
CA VAL A 214 11.80 5.80 -1.23
C VAL A 214 12.84 5.83 -0.12
N GLN A 215 14.07 6.27 -0.44
CA GLN A 215 15.14 6.42 0.54
C GLN A 215 14.73 7.32 1.72
N VAL A 216 13.96 8.38 1.47
CA VAL A 216 13.61 9.41 2.47
C VAL A 216 12.11 9.45 2.81
N LEU A 217 11.31 8.47 2.38
CA LEU A 217 9.89 8.36 2.75
C LEU A 217 9.74 8.31 4.28
N GLY A 218 8.82 9.09 4.83
CA GLY A 218 8.62 9.31 6.28
C GLY A 218 9.64 10.24 6.96
N ALA A 219 10.51 10.88 6.19
CA ALA A 219 11.37 11.98 6.65
C ALA A 219 11.04 13.29 5.89
N GLU A 220 9.78 13.47 5.49
CA GLU A 220 9.32 14.59 4.67
C GLU A 220 9.61 15.93 5.34
N ASP A 221 9.35 16.06 6.64
CA ASP A 221 9.62 17.31 7.39
C ASP A 221 11.10 17.71 7.31
N ALA A 222 12.02 16.75 7.51
CA ALA A 222 13.45 16.98 7.42
C ALA A 222 13.90 17.26 5.97
N LEU A 223 13.31 16.56 5.01
CA LEU A 223 13.56 16.80 3.59
C LEU A 223 13.13 18.21 3.18
N PHE A 224 11.93 18.65 3.58
CA PHE A 224 11.42 19.98 3.29
C PHE A 224 12.25 21.06 3.98
N ALA A 225 12.65 20.86 5.24
CA ALA A 225 13.58 21.77 5.92
C ALA A 225 14.91 21.90 5.16
N HIS A 226 15.46 20.80 4.63
CA HIS A 226 16.66 20.84 3.81
C HIS A 226 16.45 21.58 2.48
N LEU A 227 15.36 21.31 1.77
CA LEU A 227 15.02 22.00 0.52
C LEU A 227 14.83 23.50 0.72
N ASN A 228 14.39 23.92 1.90
CA ASN A 228 14.29 25.32 2.32
C ASN A 228 15.62 25.90 2.85
N GLY A 229 16.72 25.15 2.82
CA GLY A 229 18.05 25.59 3.27
C GLY A 229 18.20 25.70 4.79
N GLN A 230 17.30 25.10 5.58
CA GLN A 230 17.25 25.21 7.03
C GLN A 230 17.94 24.05 7.76
N ALA A 231 18.21 22.94 7.06
CA ALA A 231 18.81 21.73 7.62
C ALA A 231 19.65 20.97 6.59
N SER A 232 20.41 19.97 7.06
CA SER A 232 21.03 18.96 6.20
C SER A 232 20.01 17.97 5.67
N SER A 233 20.25 17.42 4.47
CA SER A 233 19.37 16.41 3.86
C SER A 233 19.29 15.13 4.73
N PRO A 234 18.09 14.55 4.95
CA PRO A 234 17.98 13.27 5.62
C PRO A 234 18.62 12.16 4.78
N LYS A 235 19.45 11.32 5.40
CA LYS A 235 20.09 10.18 4.72
C LYS A 235 19.12 9.03 4.45
N HIS A 236 18.07 8.91 5.26
CA HIS A 236 17.09 7.83 5.22
C HIS A 236 15.79 8.26 5.93
N GLY A 237 14.67 7.67 5.55
CA GLY A 237 13.38 7.78 6.22
C GLY A 237 13.01 6.49 6.97
N ILE A 238 11.78 6.01 6.80
CA ILE A 238 11.26 4.81 7.50
C ILE A 238 12.07 3.55 7.24
N ILE A 239 12.76 3.46 6.11
CA ILE A 239 13.61 2.31 5.77
C ILE A 239 14.80 2.16 6.73
N TYR A 240 15.13 3.19 7.52
CA TYR A 240 16.22 3.16 8.49
C TYR A 240 16.14 1.96 9.43
N ILE A 241 14.94 1.51 9.81
CA ILE A 241 14.75 0.38 10.73
C ILE A 241 15.23 -0.96 10.16
N HIS A 242 15.49 -1.03 8.85
CA HIS A 242 15.87 -2.27 8.19
C HIS A 242 17.27 -2.74 8.65
N PRO A 243 17.46 -4.05 8.93
CA PRO A 243 18.74 -4.59 9.42
C PRO A 243 19.93 -4.22 8.54
N ALA A 244 19.79 -4.26 7.21
CA ALA A 244 20.86 -3.90 6.28
C ALA A 244 21.37 -2.45 6.43
N ILE A 245 20.59 -1.55 7.03
CA ILE A 245 21.04 -0.18 7.35
C ILE A 245 21.53 -0.12 8.80
N GLN A 246 20.80 -0.70 9.75
CA GLN A 246 21.17 -0.67 11.18
C GLN A 246 22.53 -1.33 11.46
N GLN A 247 22.86 -2.39 10.73
CA GLN A 247 24.10 -3.14 10.86
C GLN A 247 25.28 -2.45 10.17
N ALA A 248 25.04 -1.50 9.26
CA ALA A 248 26.10 -0.74 8.61
C ALA A 248 26.69 0.32 9.54
N VAL A 249 27.98 0.63 9.36
CA VAL A 249 28.64 1.71 10.10
C VAL A 249 28.06 3.08 9.73
N GLU A 250 28.10 4.04 10.65
CA GLU A 250 27.43 5.35 10.52
C GLU A 250 27.78 6.11 9.22
N SER A 251 29.02 5.97 8.74
CA SER A 251 29.47 6.56 7.46
C SER A 251 28.79 5.92 6.25
N GLU A 252 28.54 4.61 6.28
CA GLU A 252 28.00 3.82 5.18
C GLU A 252 26.48 3.65 5.21
N ARG A 253 25.79 4.01 6.31
CA ARG A 253 24.32 3.95 6.40
C ARG A 253 23.59 4.62 5.24
N GLY A 254 24.12 5.73 4.73
CA GLY A 254 23.56 6.41 3.56
C GLY A 254 23.76 5.63 2.24
N SER A 255 24.87 4.89 2.13
CA SER A 255 25.17 3.99 1.01
C SER A 255 24.22 2.78 1.04
N ALA A 256 24.09 2.16 2.21
CA ALA A 256 23.16 1.05 2.46
C ALA A 256 21.70 1.47 2.19
N ALA A 257 21.26 2.62 2.71
CA ALA A 257 19.92 3.14 2.47
C ALA A 257 19.61 3.31 0.97
N ARG A 258 20.56 3.85 0.20
CA ARG A 258 20.41 4.03 -1.25
C ARG A 258 20.32 2.68 -1.99
N ALA A 259 21.16 1.72 -1.60
CA ALA A 259 21.15 0.37 -2.18
C ALA A 259 19.81 -0.34 -1.91
N LEU A 260 19.35 -0.30 -0.65
CA LEU A 260 18.07 -0.87 -0.23
C LEU A 260 16.90 -0.22 -0.98
N ALA A 261 16.80 1.12 -0.97
CA ALA A 261 15.72 1.83 -1.63
C ALA A 261 15.63 1.52 -3.13
N GLY A 262 16.78 1.38 -3.81
CA GLY A 262 16.83 0.97 -5.22
C GLY A 262 16.20 -0.41 -5.45
N LYS A 263 16.48 -1.38 -4.58
CA LYS A 263 15.93 -2.73 -4.68
C LYS A 263 14.46 -2.81 -4.25
N LEU A 264 14.05 -2.04 -3.24
CA LEU A 264 12.64 -1.93 -2.84
C LEU A 264 11.75 -1.40 -3.97
N VAL A 265 12.21 -0.39 -4.73
CA VAL A 265 11.47 0.12 -5.89
C VAL A 265 11.36 -0.94 -6.99
N ILE A 266 12.41 -1.73 -7.22
CA ILE A 266 12.37 -2.83 -8.20
C ILE A 266 11.38 -3.90 -7.76
N ALA A 267 11.43 -4.30 -6.48
CA ALA A 267 10.47 -5.26 -5.90
C ALA A 267 9.02 -4.78 -6.05
N ALA A 268 8.74 -3.52 -5.69
CA ALA A 268 7.41 -2.92 -5.84
C ALA A 268 6.91 -2.91 -7.29
N ARG A 269 7.79 -2.68 -8.27
CA ARG A 269 7.44 -2.74 -9.69
C ARG A 269 7.10 -4.16 -10.14
N VAL A 270 7.88 -5.15 -9.71
CA VAL A 270 7.62 -6.54 -10.04
C VAL A 270 6.31 -7.01 -9.39
N ASP A 271 6.08 -6.66 -8.14
CA ASP A 271 4.81 -6.94 -7.45
C ASP A 271 3.62 -6.30 -8.18
N HIS A 272 3.74 -5.04 -8.61
CA HIS A 272 2.64 -4.34 -9.27
C HIS A 272 2.34 -4.87 -10.70
N TYR A 273 3.39 -5.11 -11.51
CA TYR A 273 3.21 -5.45 -12.93
C TYR A 273 3.16 -6.94 -13.22
N SER A 274 3.79 -7.78 -12.38
CA SER A 274 3.83 -9.23 -12.55
C SER A 274 3.03 -9.97 -11.49
N GLY A 275 3.05 -9.49 -10.24
CA GLY A 275 2.46 -10.20 -9.09
C GLY A 275 3.17 -11.50 -8.69
N GLU A 276 4.24 -11.89 -9.40
CA GLU A 276 4.98 -13.13 -9.15
C GLU A 276 6.21 -12.90 -8.28
N PHE A 277 6.48 -13.84 -7.38
CA PHE A 277 7.69 -13.83 -6.56
C PHE A 277 8.94 -14.14 -7.42
N THR A 278 9.96 -13.29 -7.32
CA THR A 278 11.18 -13.33 -8.13
C THR A 278 12.43 -13.37 -7.24
N PRO A 279 13.00 -14.57 -6.98
CA PRO A 279 14.15 -14.74 -6.07
C PRO A 279 15.41 -13.94 -6.46
N SER A 280 15.65 -13.71 -7.76
CA SER A 280 16.89 -13.08 -8.24
C SER A 280 17.07 -11.62 -7.78
N ILE A 281 15.99 -10.92 -7.43
CA ILE A 281 16.08 -9.53 -6.97
C ILE A 281 16.68 -9.48 -5.56
N HIS A 282 16.45 -10.52 -4.75
CA HIS A 282 16.94 -10.63 -3.38
C HIS A 282 18.45 -10.90 -3.33
N SER A 283 18.95 -11.79 -4.19
CA SER A 283 20.40 -12.08 -4.29
C SER A 283 21.23 -10.85 -4.69
N ASP A 284 20.66 -9.97 -5.51
CA ASP A 284 21.35 -8.75 -5.90
C ASP A 284 21.49 -7.75 -4.74
N LEU A 285 20.50 -7.69 -3.85
CA LEU A 285 20.57 -6.84 -2.65
C LEU A 285 21.65 -7.37 -1.71
N GLU A 286 21.67 -8.67 -1.46
CA GLU A 286 22.66 -9.34 -0.62
C GLU A 286 24.09 -9.07 -1.12
N THR A 287 24.35 -9.31 -2.40
CA THR A 287 25.65 -9.00 -3.04
C THR A 287 26.05 -7.54 -2.86
N ARG A 288 25.08 -6.62 -2.96
CA ARG A 288 25.36 -5.18 -2.82
C ARG A 288 25.66 -4.80 -1.38
N MET A 289 24.97 -5.39 -0.41
CA MET A 289 25.20 -5.16 1.01
C MET A 289 26.53 -5.75 1.47
N GLU A 290 26.88 -6.96 1.02
CA GLU A 290 28.20 -7.55 1.24
C GLU A 290 29.32 -6.65 0.70
N THR A 291 29.13 -6.05 -0.48
CA THR A 291 30.11 -5.10 -1.03
C THR A 291 30.27 -3.87 -0.14
N ILE A 292 29.19 -3.36 0.45
CA ILE A 292 29.24 -2.22 1.36
C ILE A 292 29.95 -2.63 2.65
N HIS A 293 29.55 -3.74 3.25
CA HIS A 293 30.16 -4.26 4.48
C HIS A 293 31.65 -4.65 4.33
N SER A 294 32.06 -5.15 3.16
CA SER A 294 33.46 -5.48 2.90
C SER A 294 34.37 -4.25 2.78
N ARG A 295 33.83 -3.09 2.39
CA ARG A 295 34.57 -1.82 2.43
C ARG A 295 34.79 -1.37 3.87
N GLU A 296 33.83 -1.64 4.75
CA GLU A 296 33.95 -1.37 6.20
C GLU A 296 35.15 -2.12 6.79
N ALA A 297 35.31 -3.41 6.47
CA ALA A 297 36.40 -4.25 6.98
C ALA A 297 37.80 -3.91 6.42
N ALA A 298 37.87 -3.09 5.36
CA ALA A 298 39.13 -2.68 4.74
C ALA A 298 39.61 -1.28 5.21
N GLU A 299 38.75 -0.53 5.89
CA GLU A 299 39.05 0.81 6.43
C GLU A 299 39.38 0.80 7.94
N GLU A 300 39.16 -0.33 8.63
CA GLU A 300 39.68 -0.64 9.98
C GLU A 300 41.08 -1.26 9.97
#